data_AF-A0A7J7MT70-F1
#
_entry.id   AF-A0A7J7MT70-F1
#
_cell.length_a   1.000
_cell.length_b   1.000
_cell.length_c   1.000
_cell.angle_alpha   90.00
_cell.angle_beta   90.00
_cell.angle_gamma   90.00
#
_symmetry.space_group_name_H-M   'P 1'
#
loop_
_entity.id
_entity.type
_entity.pdbx_description
1 polymer ?
#
loop_
_entity_poly.entity_id
_entity_poly.type
_entity_poly.pdbx_seq_one_letter_code
_entity_poly.pdbx_strand_id
1 'polypeptide(L)'
;MLFMVFRQAVNTFKEMLNKRARSVRIAFVGILSAGSHGGLVDEGFHYFTSMRKDHQIESDSEHYASPADLLGRAGHLNKAYNILAKMPVEPDVNVLGAFIRACKVYTNVHLAKWAANKLLKLEPDV
;
A
#
# COMPACT_ATOMS: atom_id res chain seq x y z
N MET A 1 -0.04 -23.93 3.75
CA MET A 1 -0.63 -23.21 4.90
C MET A 1 -0.92 -21.74 4.58
N LEU A 2 0.03 -20.99 4.02
CA LEU A 2 -0.12 -19.56 3.73
C LEU A 2 -1.24 -19.19 2.73
N PHE A 3 -1.45 -20.00 1.68
CA PHE A 3 -2.53 -19.83 0.70
C PHE A 3 -3.95 -19.92 1.30
N MET A 4 -4.15 -20.75 2.32
CA MET A 4 -5.45 -20.90 2.98
C MET A 4 -5.80 -19.64 3.78
N VAL A 5 -4.82 -19.06 4.46
CA VAL A 5 -4.98 -17.82 5.24
C VAL A 5 -5.36 -16.66 4.34
N PHE A 6 -4.75 -16.55 3.15
CA PHE A 6 -5.11 -15.51 2.17
C PHE A 6 -6.56 -15.64 1.70
N ARG A 7 -7.01 -16.84 1.32
CA ARG A 7 -8.40 -17.08 0.90
C ARG A 7 -9.41 -16.77 2.00
N GLN A 8 -9.07 -17.12 3.24
CA GLN A 8 -9.93 -16.87 4.38
C GLN A 8 -10.02 -15.36 4.67
N ALA A 9 -8.89 -14.65 4.62
CA ALA A 9 -8.85 -13.20 4.74
C ALA A 9 -9.69 -12.50 3.64
N VAL A 10 -9.61 -12.97 2.39
CA VAL A 10 -10.41 -12.46 1.27
C VAL A 10 -11.91 -12.72 1.47
N ASN A 11 -12.30 -13.90 1.95
CA ASN A 11 -13.72 -14.20 2.20
C ASN A 11 -14.30 -13.38 3.34
N THR A 12 -13.58 -13.28 4.47
CA THR A 12 -13.99 -12.43 5.59
C THR A 12 -14.09 -10.96 5.17
N PHE A 13 -13.15 -10.50 4.36
CA PHE A 13 -13.20 -9.16 3.77
C PHE A 13 -14.42 -8.93 2.88
N LYS A 14 -14.78 -9.89 2.01
CA LYS A 14 -16.01 -9.82 1.19
C LYS A 14 -17.27 -9.72 2.06
N GLU A 15 -17.33 -10.47 3.15
CA GLU A 15 -18.45 -10.37 4.11
C GLU A 15 -18.49 -9.03 4.84
N MET A 16 -17.33 -8.44 5.15
CA MET A 16 -17.23 -7.13 5.80
C MET A 16 -17.60 -5.98 4.85
N LEU A 17 -17.28 -6.10 3.56
CA LEU A 17 -17.72 -5.15 2.52
C LEU A 17 -19.25 -5.10 2.41
N ASN A 18 -19.91 -6.26 2.46
CA ASN A 18 -21.38 -6.35 2.45
C ASN A 18 -22.04 -5.67 3.66
N LYS A 19 -21.29 -5.42 4.75
CA LYS A 19 -21.80 -4.81 5.98
C LYS A 19 -21.42 -3.33 6.15
N ARG A 20 -20.80 -2.68 5.14
CA ARG A 20 -20.30 -1.28 5.19
C ARG A 20 -19.50 -0.95 6.47
N ALA A 21 -18.75 -1.91 6.99
CA ALA A 21 -18.13 -1.78 8.30
C ALA A 21 -16.78 -1.04 8.23
N ARG A 22 -16.52 -0.16 9.21
CA ARG A 22 -15.24 0.56 9.44
C ARG A 22 -14.03 -0.36 9.62
N SER A 23 -14.26 -1.66 9.80
CA SER A 23 -13.27 -2.73 10.04
C SER A 23 -12.55 -3.23 8.77
N VAL A 24 -12.94 -2.72 7.60
CA VAL A 24 -12.35 -3.01 6.29
C VAL A 24 -10.82 -2.72 6.23
N ARG A 25 -10.32 -1.78 7.05
CA ARG A 25 -8.88 -1.44 7.17
C ARG A 25 -8.01 -2.59 7.70
N ILE A 26 -8.48 -3.29 8.74
CA ILE A 26 -7.74 -4.40 9.38
C ILE A 26 -7.72 -5.61 8.46
N ALA A 27 -8.86 -5.87 7.80
CA ALA A 27 -8.96 -6.94 6.81
C ALA A 27 -8.04 -6.70 5.60
N PHE A 28 -7.86 -5.45 5.18
CA PHE A 28 -6.95 -5.07 4.09
C PHE A 28 -5.46 -5.31 4.42
N VAL A 29 -5.01 -4.86 5.59
CA VAL A 29 -3.64 -5.15 6.07
C VAL A 29 -3.44 -6.67 6.19
N GLY A 30 -4.48 -7.41 6.61
CA GLY A 30 -4.49 -8.87 6.63
C GLY A 30 -4.31 -9.50 5.24
N ILE A 31 -5.06 -9.06 4.23
CA ILE A 31 -4.96 -9.56 2.85
C ILE A 31 -3.59 -9.27 2.25
N LEU A 32 -3.08 -8.05 2.41
CA LEU A 32 -1.79 -7.68 1.87
C LEU A 32 -0.63 -8.37 2.60
N SER A 33 -0.71 -8.53 3.93
CA SER A 33 0.32 -9.23 4.72
C SER A 33 0.31 -10.73 4.45
N ALA A 34 -0.87 -11.33 4.21
CA ALA A 34 -0.96 -12.72 3.77
C ALA A 34 -0.47 -12.89 2.32
N GLY A 35 -0.70 -11.89 1.46
CA GLY A 35 -0.27 -11.91 0.06
C GLY A 35 1.23 -11.69 -0.15
N SER A 36 1.89 -10.91 0.73
CA SER A 36 3.33 -10.60 0.65
C SER A 36 4.23 -11.83 0.85
N HIS A 37 3.77 -12.83 1.60
CA HIS A 37 4.48 -14.09 1.78
C HIS A 37 4.20 -15.13 0.68
N GLY A 38 3.20 -14.91 -0.18
CA GLY A 38 2.71 -15.90 -1.15
C GLY A 38 2.73 -15.47 -2.62
N GLY A 39 3.23 -14.27 -2.94
CA GLY A 39 3.17 -13.72 -4.30
C GLY A 39 1.78 -13.24 -4.74
N LEU A 40 0.82 -13.16 -3.82
CA LEU A 40 -0.58 -12.76 -4.08
C LEU A 40 -0.82 -11.27 -3.85
N VAL A 41 0.26 -10.48 -3.81
CA VAL A 41 0.22 -9.02 -3.64
C VAL A 41 -0.58 -8.36 -4.75
N ASP A 42 -0.47 -8.87 -5.98
CA ASP A 42 -1.24 -8.40 -7.13
C ASP A 42 -2.75 -8.60 -6.95
N GLU A 43 -3.15 -9.74 -6.39
CA GLU A 43 -4.55 -10.06 -6.11
C GLU A 43 -5.08 -9.22 -4.94
N GLY A 44 -4.30 -9.05 -3.87
CA GLY A 44 -4.63 -8.13 -2.78
C GLY A 44 -4.79 -6.68 -3.26
N PHE A 45 -3.97 -6.26 -4.22
CA PHE A 45 -4.05 -4.92 -4.82
C PHE A 45 -5.23 -4.74 -5.79
N HIS A 46 -5.64 -5.81 -6.47
CA HIS A 46 -6.86 -5.81 -7.27
C HIS A 46 -8.09 -5.53 -6.39
N TYR A 47 -8.21 -6.21 -5.25
CA TYR A 47 -9.29 -5.95 -4.29
C TYR A 47 -9.27 -4.51 -3.77
N PHE A 48 -8.10 -3.93 -3.47
CA PHE A 48 -7.98 -2.51 -3.10
C PHE A 48 -8.56 -1.55 -4.15
N THR A 49 -8.24 -1.79 -5.41
CA THR A 49 -8.67 -0.90 -6.50
C THR A 49 -10.18 -1.00 -6.73
N SER A 50 -10.74 -2.21 -6.63
CA SER A 50 -12.20 -2.45 -6.67
C SER A 50 -12.92 -1.73 -5.53
N MET A 51 -12.35 -1.66 -4.32
CA MET A 51 -13.01 -0.95 -3.22
C MET A 51 -13.24 0.54 -3.46
N ARG A 52 -12.21 1.24 -3.98
CA ARG A 52 -12.36 2.67 -4.30
C ARG A 52 -13.36 2.89 -5.42
N LYS A 53 -13.32 2.03 -6.44
CA LYS A 53 -14.10 2.19 -7.67
C LYS A 53 -15.56 1.78 -7.49
N ASP A 54 -15.80 0.68 -6.77
CA ASP A 54 -17.09 0.00 -6.72
C ASP A 54 -17.84 0.26 -5.40
N HIS A 55 -17.12 0.67 -4.33
CA HIS A 55 -17.71 0.85 -3.00
C HIS A 55 -17.59 2.28 -2.42
N GLN A 56 -17.01 3.23 -3.16
CA GLN A 56 -16.89 4.66 -2.78
C GLN A 56 -16.28 4.88 -1.37
N ILE A 57 -15.44 3.95 -0.93
CA ILE A 57 -14.75 4.08 0.36
C ILE A 57 -13.55 4.99 0.14
N GLU A 58 -13.64 6.24 0.61
CA GLU A 58 -12.50 7.16 0.64
C GLU A 58 -11.51 6.75 1.73
N SER A 59 -10.25 6.73 1.33
CA SER A 59 -9.11 6.37 2.16
C SER A 59 -8.45 7.65 2.68
N ASP A 60 -8.48 7.92 3.99
CA ASP A 60 -7.72 9.02 4.64
C ASP A 60 -6.20 8.88 4.45
N SER A 61 -5.41 9.92 4.74
CA SER A 61 -3.93 9.95 4.59
C SER A 61 -3.20 8.74 5.19
N GLU A 62 -3.62 8.26 6.37
CA GLU A 62 -3.09 7.03 7.02
C GLU A 62 -3.31 5.75 6.18
N HIS A 63 -4.29 5.74 5.27
CA HIS A 63 -4.64 4.58 4.45
C HIS A 63 -3.74 4.39 3.22
N TYR A 64 -2.92 5.38 2.84
CA TYR A 64 -2.02 5.27 1.69
C TYR A 64 -0.60 4.82 2.10
N ALA A 65 -0.17 5.16 3.32
CA ALA A 65 1.15 4.82 3.85
C ALA A 65 1.37 3.30 3.95
N SER A 66 0.42 2.59 4.56
CA SER A 66 0.49 1.14 4.78
C SER A 66 0.56 0.32 3.49
N PRO A 67 -0.31 0.55 2.47
CA PRO A 67 -0.19 -0.18 1.21
C PRO A 67 1.03 0.21 0.38
N ALA A 68 1.48 1.47 0.39
CA ALA A 68 2.69 1.86 -0.32
C ALA A 68 3.94 1.17 0.24
N ASP A 69 4.07 1.12 1.57
CA ASP A 69 5.15 0.42 2.28
C ASP A 69 5.15 -1.08 1.96
N LEU A 70 3.96 -1.72 1.99
CA LEU A 70 3.84 -3.14 1.71
C LEU A 70 4.18 -3.49 0.25
N LEU A 71 3.69 -2.71 -0.71
CA LEU A 71 4.03 -2.87 -2.13
C LEU A 71 5.51 -2.61 -2.39
N GLY A 72 6.09 -1.65 -1.68
CA GLY A 72 7.52 -1.35 -1.71
C GLY A 72 8.35 -2.57 -1.27
N ARG A 73 8.04 -3.13 -0.09
CA ARG A 73 8.71 -4.34 0.40
C ARG A 73 8.56 -5.53 -0.54
N ALA A 74 7.41 -5.66 -1.20
CA ALA A 74 7.13 -6.73 -2.16
C ALA A 74 7.73 -6.49 -3.58
N GLY A 75 8.43 -5.37 -3.81
CA GLY A 75 9.07 -5.07 -5.10
C GLY A 75 8.16 -4.45 -6.15
N HIS A 76 6.90 -4.21 -5.84
CA HIS A 76 5.94 -3.55 -6.74
C HIS A 76 6.08 -2.02 -6.69
N LEU A 77 7.28 -1.51 -6.97
CA LEU A 77 7.64 -0.11 -6.78
C LEU A 77 6.76 0.87 -7.59
N ASN A 78 6.37 0.52 -8.81
CA ASN A 78 5.50 1.37 -9.63
C ASN A 78 4.08 1.49 -9.01
N LYS A 79 3.59 0.44 -8.37
CA LYS A 79 2.28 0.46 -7.68
C LYS A 79 2.37 1.29 -6.40
N ALA A 80 3.43 1.09 -5.62
CA ALA A 80 3.72 1.91 -4.45
C ALA A 80 3.83 3.40 -4.82
N TYR A 81 4.58 3.74 -5.87
CA TYR A 81 4.68 5.10 -6.41
C TYR A 81 3.30 5.67 -6.77
N ASN A 82 2.48 4.92 -7.49
CA ASN A 82 1.14 5.39 -7.89
C ASN A 82 0.23 5.70 -6.71
N ILE A 83 0.39 5.00 -5.59
CA ILE A 83 -0.34 5.27 -4.34
C ILE A 83 0.17 6.57 -3.73
N LEU A 84 1.49 6.68 -3.56
CA LEU A 84 2.13 7.86 -2.95
C LEU A 84 1.86 9.13 -3.76
N ALA A 85 1.93 9.06 -5.09
CA ALA A 85 1.69 10.18 -5.98
C ALA A 85 0.22 10.62 -6.04
N LYS A 86 -0.72 9.77 -5.60
CA LYS A 86 -2.17 10.05 -5.55
C LYS A 86 -2.67 10.35 -4.14
N MET A 87 -1.77 10.48 -3.17
CA MET A 87 -2.18 10.85 -1.83
C MET A 87 -2.77 12.26 -1.83
N PRO A 88 -3.92 12.49 -1.17
CA PRO A 88 -4.51 13.83 -1.04
C PRO A 88 -3.67 14.73 -0.13
N VAL A 89 -2.81 14.14 0.71
CA VAL A 89 -1.86 14.81 1.60
C VAL A 89 -0.46 14.30 1.25
N GLU A 90 0.52 15.19 1.28
CA GLU A 90 1.90 14.83 0.96
C GLU A 90 2.39 13.69 1.90
N PRO A 91 3.07 12.65 1.37
CA PRO A 91 3.59 11.57 2.22
C PRO A 91 4.65 12.11 3.19
N ASP A 92 4.63 11.64 4.45
CA ASP A 92 5.60 12.08 5.44
C ASP A 92 7.01 11.47 5.23
N VAL A 93 7.97 11.95 6.04
CA VAL A 93 9.37 11.53 6.02
C VAL A 93 9.52 10.01 6.21
N ASN A 94 8.69 9.40 7.05
CA ASN A 94 8.76 7.97 7.34
C ASN A 94 8.34 7.14 6.12
N VAL A 95 7.24 7.54 5.46
CA VAL A 95 6.72 6.88 4.26
C VAL A 95 7.69 7.01 3.09
N LEU A 96 8.22 8.20 2.84
CA LEU A 96 9.21 8.43 1.80
C LEU A 96 10.50 7.67 2.08
N GLY A 97 10.98 7.66 3.33
CA GLY A 97 12.16 6.89 3.75
C GLY A 97 11.97 5.37 3.55
N ALA A 98 10.80 4.83 3.88
CA ALA A 98 10.45 3.43 3.62
C ALA A 98 10.48 3.11 2.12
N PHE A 99 9.89 3.97 1.29
CA PHE A 99 9.86 3.79 -0.15
C PHE A 99 11.26 3.90 -0.79
N ILE A 100 12.12 4.80 -0.32
CA ILE A 100 13.53 4.89 -0.76
C ILE A 100 14.27 3.59 -0.43
N ARG A 101 14.09 3.03 0.76
CA ARG A 101 14.69 1.74 1.15
C ARG A 101 14.25 0.62 0.21
N ALA A 102 12.96 0.53 -0.09
CA ALA A 102 12.45 -0.42 -1.08
C ALA A 102 13.09 -0.21 -2.47
N CYS A 103 13.16 1.04 -2.94
CA CYS A 103 13.80 1.36 -4.22
C CYS A 103 15.28 0.95 -4.27
N LYS A 104 16.03 1.08 -3.16
CA LYS A 104 17.42 0.62 -3.07
C LYS A 104 17.52 -0.90 -3.18
N VAL A 105 16.68 -1.64 -2.46
CA VAL A 105 16.66 -3.12 -2.49
C VAL A 105 16.43 -3.64 -3.91
N TYR A 106 15.51 -3.02 -4.65
CA TYR A 106 15.18 -3.42 -6.03
C TYR A 106 15.89 -2.57 -7.10
N THR A 107 16.95 -1.85 -6.73
CA THR A 107 17.85 -1.11 -7.63
C THR A 107 17.15 -0.08 -8.54
N ASN A 108 16.01 0.48 -8.12
CA ASN A 108 15.26 1.48 -8.87
C ASN A 108 15.67 2.91 -8.47
N VAL A 109 16.74 3.39 -9.12
CA VAL A 109 17.32 4.72 -8.85
C VAL A 109 16.37 5.86 -9.19
N HIS A 110 15.51 5.69 -10.21
CA HIS A 110 14.61 6.75 -10.65
C HIS A 110 13.54 7.07 -9.59
N LEU A 111 12.87 6.04 -9.07
CA LEU A 111 11.85 6.22 -8.03
C LEU A 111 12.46 6.62 -6.68
N ALA A 112 13.68 6.17 -6.37
CA ALA A 112 14.43 6.64 -5.21
C ALA A 112 14.70 8.15 -5.28
N LYS A 113 15.11 8.66 -6.45
CA LYS A 113 15.34 10.10 -6.67
C LYS A 113 14.04 10.91 -6.53
N TRP A 114 12.93 10.42 -7.08
CA TRP A 114 11.64 11.08 -6.91
C TRP A 114 11.28 11.26 -5.43
N ALA A 115 11.43 10.20 -4.63
CA ALA A 115 11.10 10.25 -3.21
C ALA A 115 12.08 11.10 -2.40
N ALA A 116 13.38 11.07 -2.74
CA ALA A 116 14.37 11.94 -2.11
C ALA A 116 14.08 13.44 -2.38
N ASN A 117 13.70 13.78 -3.61
CA ASN A 117 13.32 15.16 -3.95
C ASN A 117 12.06 15.63 -3.21
N LYS A 118 11.12 14.72 -2.91
CA LYS A 118 9.95 15.01 -2.05
C LYS A 118 10.39 15.21 -0.60
N LEU A 119 11.29 14.37 -0.09
CA LEU A 119 11.83 14.45 1.26
C LEU A 119 12.52 15.80 1.52
N LEU A 120 13.38 16.23 0.60
CA LEU A 120 14.10 17.52 0.69
C LEU A 120 13.16 18.74 0.70
N LYS A 121 11.94 18.62 0.18
CA LYS A 121 10.94 19.70 0.25
C LYS A 121 10.24 19.76 1.61
N LEU A 122 10.19 18.65 2.33
CA LEU A 122 9.61 18.56 3.68
C LEU A 122 10.62 19.01 4.75
N GLU A 123 11.90 18.77 4.50
CA GLU A 123 13.02 19.21 5.35
C GLU A 123 13.97 20.09 4.52
N PRO A 124 13.65 21.38 4.33
CA PRO A 124 14.46 22.28 3.50
C PRO A 124 15.82 22.65 4.11
N ASP A 125 16.12 22.27 5.36
CA ASP A 125 17.28 22.73 6.14
C ASP A 125 18.32 21.63 6.45
N VAL A 126 18.56 20.69 5.52
CA VAL A 126 19.69 19.73 5.61
C VAL A 126 20.76 20.03 4.57
#